data_AF-A0A9E5MT56-F1
#
_entry.id   AF-A0A9E5MT56-F1
#
_cell.length_a   1.000
_cell.length_b   1.000
_cell.length_c   1.000
_cell.angle_alpha   90.00
_cell.angle_beta   90.00
_cell.angle_gamma   90.00
#
_symmetry.space_group_name_H-M   'P 1'
#
loop_
_entity.id
_entity.type
_entity.pdbx_description
1 polymer ?
#
loop_
_entity_poly.entity_id
_entity_poly.type
_entity_poly.pdbx_seq_one_letter_code
_entity_poly.pdbx_strand_id
1 'polypeptide(L)'
;MRCSQLTAFKVALAVSPGIAWPNDVTSAFSVGGLAFGAQYFYRDRQSNASGVLASIFAVKTVAKDFRAIGRIDRIMEPSPKGNNISYIPFDPTARATMYLAALELRVDDHFYVTPNTIVISYDRNDAGIRPSTDFHLRLTAFINFE
;
A
#
# COMPACT_ATOMS: atom_id res chain seq x y z
N MET A 1 -18.96 22.03 0.40
CA MET A 1 -17.90 21.43 -0.46
C MET A 1 -16.77 20.80 0.39
N ARG A 2 -17.06 19.82 1.26
CA ARG A 2 -16.06 19.18 2.16
C ARG A 2 -15.75 17.70 1.85
N CYS A 3 -16.43 17.10 0.87
CA CYS A 3 -16.33 15.66 0.57
C CYS A 3 -15.08 15.26 -0.27
N SER A 4 -14.47 16.22 -0.98
CA SER A 4 -13.31 15.96 -1.86
C SER A 4 -11.97 15.89 -1.11
N GLN A 5 -11.74 16.79 -0.15
CA GLN A 5 -10.45 16.89 0.55
C GLN A 5 -10.15 15.69 1.46
N LEU A 6 -11.17 15.12 2.11
CA LEU A 6 -11.01 13.95 2.98
C LEU A 6 -10.66 12.68 2.19
N THR A 7 -11.14 12.57 0.95
CA THR A 7 -10.80 11.46 0.05
C THR A 7 -9.36 11.59 -0.44
N ALA A 8 -8.93 12.81 -0.80
CA ALA A 8 -7.55 13.09 -1.19
C ALA A 8 -6.55 12.89 -0.04
N PHE A 9 -6.91 13.29 1.19
CA PHE A 9 -6.07 13.10 2.39
C PHE A 9 -5.95 11.62 2.79
N LYS A 10 -7.03 10.84 2.66
CA LYS A 10 -7.01 9.40 2.93
C LYS A 10 -6.30 8.59 1.82
N VAL A 11 -6.34 9.08 0.57
CA VAL A 11 -5.47 8.60 -0.51
C VAL A 11 -4.00 8.92 -0.20
N ALA A 12 -3.68 10.11 0.29
CA ALA A 12 -2.33 10.46 0.73
C ALA A 12 -1.84 9.59 1.90
N LEU A 13 -2.72 9.27 2.86
CA LEU A 13 -2.41 8.34 3.95
C LEU A 13 -2.11 6.91 3.46
N ALA A 14 -2.73 6.51 2.34
CA ALA A 14 -2.45 5.24 1.67
C ALA A 14 -1.17 5.25 0.83
N VAL A 15 -0.52 6.40 0.63
CA VAL A 15 0.65 6.56 -0.26
C VAL A 15 1.98 6.59 0.52
N SER A 16 2.01 7.13 1.74
CA SER A 16 3.08 7.00 2.77
C SER A 16 2.92 8.18 3.73
N PRO A 17 3.01 8.00 5.07
CA PRO A 17 3.22 9.12 5.97
C PRO A 17 4.68 9.58 5.84
N GLY A 18 4.92 10.52 4.93
CA GLY A 18 6.17 11.28 4.88
C GLY A 18 7.12 10.87 3.75
N ILE A 19 7.62 11.93 3.12
CA ILE A 19 8.68 11.98 2.09
C ILE A 19 8.21 11.62 0.68
N ALA A 20 7.64 12.61 -0.01
CA ALA A 20 7.67 12.67 -1.47
C ALA A 20 9.12 12.91 -1.89
N TRP A 21 9.74 11.92 -2.52
CA TRP A 21 11.07 12.08 -3.11
C TRP A 21 10.94 12.71 -4.51
N PRO A 22 12.01 13.32 -5.07
CA PRO A 22 11.94 14.04 -6.35
C PRO A 22 11.49 13.19 -7.56
N ASN A 23 11.51 11.87 -7.40
CA ASN A 23 11.32 10.86 -8.43
C ASN A 23 10.03 10.03 -8.24
N ASP A 24 9.05 10.62 -7.56
CA ASP A 24 7.77 10.01 -7.25
C ASP A 24 6.69 10.63 -8.13
N VAL A 25 5.99 9.81 -8.90
CA VAL A 25 4.84 10.25 -9.69
C VAL A 25 3.60 9.55 -9.17
N THR A 26 2.64 10.33 -8.69
CA THR A 26 1.34 9.82 -8.23
C THR A 26 0.22 10.52 -8.97
N SER A 27 -0.78 9.76 -9.41
CA SER A 27 -1.99 10.27 -10.04
C SER A 27 -3.20 9.58 -9.46
N ALA A 28 -4.25 10.33 -9.14
CA ALA A 28 -5.49 9.79 -8.63
C ALA A 28 -6.70 10.52 -9.21
N PHE A 29 -7.78 9.79 -9.43
CA PHE A 29 -9.07 10.34 -9.84
C PHE A 29 -10.19 9.71 -9.01
N SER A 30 -11.32 10.41 -8.90
CA SER A 30 -12.48 9.94 -8.15
C SER A 30 -13.76 10.17 -8.94
N VAL A 31 -14.62 9.15 -8.98
CA VAL A 31 -15.91 9.17 -9.68
C VAL A 31 -16.92 8.35 -8.87
N GLY A 32 -18.07 8.94 -8.57
CA GLY A 32 -19.21 8.22 -7.98
C GLY A 32 -18.92 7.44 -6.68
N GLY A 33 -18.07 7.97 -5.80
CA GLY A 33 -17.70 7.31 -4.54
C GLY A 33 -16.63 6.21 -4.66
N LEU A 34 -16.06 6.04 -5.86
CA LEU A 34 -14.86 5.26 -6.14
C LEU A 34 -13.70 6.23 -6.42
N ALA A 35 -12.61 6.09 -5.67
CA ALA A 35 -11.33 6.70 -5.98
C ALA A 35 -10.36 5.62 -6.47
N PHE A 36 -9.60 5.92 -7.51
CA PHE A 36 -8.51 5.09 -8.00
C PHE A 36 -7.26 5.95 -8.15
N GLY A 37 -6.10 5.37 -7.90
CA GLY A 37 -4.83 6.01 -8.19
C GLY A 37 -3.72 5.03 -8.50
N ALA A 38 -2.68 5.57 -9.10
CA ALA A 38 -1.45 4.87 -9.40
C ALA A 38 -0.27 5.71 -8.91
N GLN A 39 0.76 5.02 -8.41
CA GLN A 39 2.01 5.60 -7.99
C GLN A 39 3.16 4.84 -8.65
N TYR A 40 4.13 5.59 -9.13
CA TYR A 40 5.40 5.07 -9.59
C TYR A 40 6.52 5.75 -8.80
N PHE A 41 7.40 4.92 -8.24
CA PHE A 41 8.51 5.33 -7.41
C PHE A 41 9.77 4.73 -7.99
N TYR A 42 10.71 5.58 -8.38
CA TYR A 42 12.06 5.16 -8.74
C TYR A 42 13.00 5.51 -7.58
N ARG A 43 14.01 4.69 -7.32
CA ARG A 43 15.07 5.05 -6.37
C ARG A 43 16.41 4.63 -6.90
N ASP A 44 17.23 5.63 -7.18
CA ASP A 44 18.63 5.41 -7.46
C ASP A 44 19.38 5.16 -6.13
N ARG A 45 20.13 4.06 -6.06
CA ARG A 45 21.00 3.75 -4.92
C ARG A 45 22.39 3.57 -5.47
N GLN A 46 23.24 4.58 -5.32
CA GLN A 46 24.64 4.61 -5.79
C GLN A 46 25.52 3.40 -5.40
N SER A 47 25.09 2.57 -4.43
CA SER A 47 25.86 1.43 -3.89
C SER A 47 25.06 0.11 -3.83
N ASN A 48 23.81 0.04 -4.32
CA ASN A 48 22.99 -1.18 -4.36
C ASN A 48 22.12 -1.18 -5.62
N ALA A 49 21.47 -2.30 -5.95
CA ALA A 49 20.48 -2.33 -7.04
C ALA A 49 19.45 -1.18 -6.87
N SER A 50 19.07 -0.57 -8.00
CA SER A 50 18.00 0.40 -8.09
C SER A 50 16.69 -0.18 -7.52
N GLY A 51 15.76 0.68 -7.15
CA GLY A 51 14.49 0.25 -6.59
C GLY A 51 13.35 0.88 -7.35
N VAL A 52 12.69 0.12 -8.22
CA VAL A 52 11.43 0.54 -8.84
C VAL A 52 10.25 -0.10 -8.13
N LEU A 53 9.30 0.73 -7.71
CA LEU A 53 8.02 0.33 -7.16
C LEU A 53 6.89 0.95 -7.98
N ALA A 54 5.98 0.10 -8.45
CA ALA A 54 4.74 0.50 -9.08
C ALA A 54 3.58 0.08 -8.18
N SER A 55 2.69 1.00 -7.88
CA SER A 55 1.55 0.82 -6.98
C SER A 55 0.28 1.25 -7.68
N ILE A 56 -0.78 0.48 -7.53
CA ILE A 56 -2.14 0.90 -7.85
C ILE A 56 -3.02 0.70 -6.64
N PHE A 57 -3.94 1.63 -6.41
CA PHE A 57 -4.84 1.57 -5.28
C PHE A 57 -6.24 2.04 -5.67
N ALA A 58 -7.23 1.49 -4.98
CA ALA A 58 -8.62 1.86 -5.13
C ALA A 58 -9.28 1.94 -3.76
N VAL A 59 -10.16 2.92 -3.61
CA VAL A 59 -10.99 3.11 -2.40
C VAL A 59 -12.43 3.30 -2.85
N LYS A 60 -13.33 2.48 -2.34
CA LYS A 60 -14.75 2.55 -2.67
C LYS A 60 -15.58 2.67 -1.40
N THR A 61 -16.51 3.61 -1.38
CA THR A 61 -17.57 3.62 -0.36
C THR A 61 -18.58 2.54 -0.71
N VAL A 62 -18.69 1.50 0.12
CA VAL A 62 -19.56 0.33 -0.14
C VAL A 62 -20.89 0.48 0.59
N ALA A 63 -20.86 1.09 1.77
CA ALA A 63 -22.06 1.49 2.53
C ALA A 63 -21.78 2.80 3.28
N LYS A 64 -22.80 3.36 3.94
CA LYS A 64 -22.70 4.62 4.69
C LYS A 64 -21.50 4.66 5.65
N ASP A 65 -21.21 3.52 6.28
CA ASP A 65 -20.17 3.40 7.31
C ASP A 65 -19.03 2.45 6.92
N PHE A 66 -19.05 1.94 5.67
CA PHE A 66 -18.05 0.98 5.19
C PHE A 66 -17.34 1.47 3.93
N ARG A 67 -16.01 1.36 3.94
CA ARG A 67 -15.17 1.64 2.79
C ARG A 67 -14.24 0.47 2.51
N ALA A 68 -14.27 -0.02 1.28
CA ALA A 68 -13.32 -1.01 0.82
C ALA A 68 -12.08 -0.31 0.26
N ILE A 69 -10.91 -0.82 0.62
CA ILE A 69 -9.61 -0.33 0.18
C ILE A 69 -8.85 -1.52 -0.40
N GLY A 70 -8.36 -1.36 -1.62
CA GLY A 70 -7.51 -2.33 -2.29
C GLY A 70 -6.23 -1.66 -2.76
N ARG A 71 -5.10 -2.33 -2.63
CA ARG A 71 -3.82 -1.86 -3.15
C ARG A 71 -2.99 -3.03 -3.66
N ILE A 72 -2.30 -2.81 -4.77
CA ILE A 72 -1.37 -3.77 -5.35
C ILE A 72 -0.07 -3.02 -5.59
N ASP A 73 0.99 -3.48 -4.93
CA ASP A 73 2.34 -2.96 -5.09
C ASP A 73 3.20 -4.01 -5.76
N ARG A 74 3.94 -3.62 -6.79
CA ARG A 74 4.93 -4.45 -7.45
C ARG A 74 6.29 -3.81 -7.34
N ILE A 75 7.21 -4.55 -6.73
CA ILE A 75 8.63 -4.19 -6.68
C ILE A 75 9.32 -4.89 -7.84
N MET A 76 9.94 -4.12 -8.74
CA MET A 76 10.55 -4.65 -9.97
C MET A 76 11.98 -5.15 -9.77
N GLU A 77 12.61 -4.79 -8.67
CA GLU A 77 13.97 -5.19 -8.31
C GLU A 77 13.97 -5.84 -6.92
N PRO A 78 14.61 -7.02 -6.74
CA PRO A 78 14.72 -7.64 -5.42
C PRO A 78 15.36 -6.67 -4.43
N SER A 79 14.78 -6.55 -3.22
CA SER A 79 15.31 -5.66 -2.19
C SER A 79 16.43 -6.35 -1.44
N PRO A 80 17.73 -6.03 -1.63
CA PRO A 80 18.84 -6.81 -1.07
C PRO A 80 18.91 -6.78 0.47
N LYS A 81 18.12 -5.90 1.10
CA LYS A 81 17.97 -5.75 2.56
C LYS A 81 16.54 -6.00 3.05
N GLY A 82 15.69 -6.65 2.25
CA GLY A 82 14.29 -6.94 2.60
C GLY A 82 14.11 -7.69 3.93
N ASN A 83 15.10 -8.51 4.30
CA ASN A 83 15.14 -9.28 5.54
C ASN A 83 15.47 -8.43 6.81
N ASN A 84 15.81 -7.15 6.67
CA ASN A 84 16.19 -6.31 7.82
C ASN A 84 15.01 -5.46 8.36
N ILE A 85 13.79 -5.74 7.90
CA ILE A 85 12.57 -5.09 8.36
C ILE A 85 11.79 -6.09 9.22
N SER A 86 12.00 -6.07 10.55
CA SER A 86 11.46 -7.07 11.49
C SER A 86 9.93 -7.24 11.47
N TYR A 87 9.21 -6.32 10.85
CA TYR A 87 7.75 -6.32 10.83
C TYR A 87 7.15 -6.83 9.51
N ILE A 88 7.89 -6.83 8.40
CA ILE A 88 7.52 -7.44 7.11
C ILE A 88 8.83 -7.85 6.40
N PRO A 89 9.41 -9.02 6.69
CA PRO A 89 10.63 -9.45 6.02
C PRO A 89 10.31 -9.77 4.56
N PHE A 90 10.91 -9.04 3.63
CA PHE A 90 10.88 -9.39 2.21
C PHE A 90 12.06 -10.29 1.89
N ASP A 91 11.82 -11.38 1.16
CA ASP A 91 12.92 -12.20 0.61
C ASP A 91 13.79 -11.33 -0.30
N PRO A 92 15.11 -11.20 -0.02
CA PRO A 92 15.99 -10.31 -0.76
C PRO A 92 16.37 -10.83 -2.16
N THR A 93 15.97 -12.05 -2.50
CA THR A 93 16.40 -12.75 -3.72
C THR A 93 15.36 -12.73 -4.84
N ALA A 94 14.13 -12.28 -4.56
CA ALA A 94 13.03 -12.33 -5.52
C ALA A 94 12.25 -11.02 -5.59
N ARG A 95 11.72 -10.72 -6.78
CA ARG A 95 10.73 -9.65 -6.96
C ARG A 95 9.45 -10.02 -6.20
N ALA A 96 8.84 -9.04 -5.57
CA ALA A 96 7.65 -9.24 -4.75
C ALA A 96 6.48 -8.42 -5.30
N THR A 97 5.30 -9.03 -5.30
CA THR A 97 4.02 -8.34 -5.46
C THR A 97 3.26 -8.44 -4.16
N MET A 98 2.97 -7.30 -3.56
CA MET A 98 2.16 -7.18 -2.36
C MET A 98 0.73 -6.82 -2.75
N TYR A 99 -0.22 -7.59 -2.24
CA TYR A 99 -1.64 -7.32 -2.34
C TYR A 99 -2.14 -6.93 -0.96
N LEU A 100 -2.80 -5.77 -0.85
CA LEU A 100 -3.46 -5.32 0.36
C LEU A 100 -4.95 -5.20 0.09
N ALA A 101 -5.74 -5.83 0.95
CA ALA A 101 -7.18 -5.68 0.99
C ALA A 101 -7.58 -5.25 2.40
N ALA A 102 -8.33 -4.16 2.51
CA ALA A 102 -8.75 -3.62 3.79
C ALA A 102 -10.20 -3.16 3.73
N LEU A 103 -10.88 -3.27 4.87
CA LEU A 103 -12.23 -2.77 5.05
C LEU A 103 -12.19 -1.78 6.21
N GLU A 104 -12.47 -0.51 5.95
CA GLU A 104 -12.63 0.49 7.00
C GLU A 104 -14.10 0.56 7.41
N LEU A 105 -14.34 0.36 8.70
CA LEU A 105 -15.60 0.57 9.39
C LEU A 105 -15.52 1.88 10.18
N ARG A 106 -16.42 2.81 9.90
CA ARG A 106 -16.68 3.96 10.78
C ARG A 106 -17.65 3.51 11.87
N VAL A 107 -17.14 3.35 13.09
CA VAL A 107 -17.97 3.01 14.25
C VAL A 107 -18.68 4.26 14.76
N ASP A 108 -17.96 5.38 14.78
CA ASP A 108 -18.46 6.71 15.08
C ASP A 108 -17.64 7.75 14.31
N ASP A 109 -18.03 9.02 14.32
CA ASP A 109 -17.32 10.09 13.61
C ASP A 109 -15.86 10.27 14.09
N HIS A 110 -15.57 9.81 15.32
CA HIS A 110 -14.26 9.86 15.97
C HIS A 110 -13.52 8.51 15.98
N PHE A 111 -14.17 7.41 15.58
CA PHE A 111 -13.58 6.07 15.71
C PHE A 111 -13.73 5.23 14.44
N TYR A 112 -12.59 4.82 13.89
CA TYR A 112 -12.50 4.00 12.69
C TYR A 112 -11.69 2.75 12.97
N VAL A 113 -12.17 1.62 12.47
CA VAL A 113 -11.50 0.32 12.57
C VAL A 113 -11.29 -0.24 11.18
N THR A 114 -10.06 -0.63 10.89
CA THR A 114 -9.63 -1.07 9.56
C THR A 114 -8.91 -2.42 9.67
N PRO A 115 -9.64 -3.55 9.70
CA PRO A 115 -9.06 -4.84 9.37
C PRO A 115 -8.45 -4.79 7.96
N ASN A 116 -7.21 -5.23 7.87
CA ASN A 116 -6.48 -5.33 6.62
C ASN A 116 -5.70 -6.63 6.55
N THR A 117 -5.67 -7.18 5.34
CA THR A 117 -4.94 -8.38 4.98
C THR A 117 -3.90 -7.99 3.95
N ILE A 118 -2.67 -8.47 4.15
CA ILE A 118 -1.55 -8.25 3.26
C ILE A 118 -1.03 -9.62 2.83
N VAL A 119 -1.00 -9.85 1.52
CA VAL A 119 -0.48 -11.08 0.91
C VAL A 119 0.72 -10.70 0.06
N ILE A 120 1.84 -11.36 0.28
CA ILE A 120 3.08 -11.10 -0.46
C ILE A 120 3.40 -12.34 -1.28
N SER A 121 3.29 -12.19 -2.60
CA SER A 121 3.66 -13.22 -3.55
C SER A 121 5.02 -12.89 -4.17
N TYR A 122 5.90 -13.88 -4.20
CA TYR A 122 7.21 -13.75 -4.79
C TYR A 122 7.28 -14.39 -6.18
N ASP A 123 8.06 -13.78 -7.06
CA ASP A 123 8.51 -14.38 -8.32
C ASP A 123 9.55 -15.49 -8.04
N ARG A 124 9.92 -16.25 -9.08
CA ARG A 124 11.09 -17.14 -8.99
C ARG A 124 12.36 -16.29 -8.95
N ASN A 125 13.30 -16.65 -8.08
CA ASN A 125 14.64 -16.07 -8.06
C ASN A 125 15.52 -16.63 -9.19
N ASP A 126 16.76 -16.16 -9.30
CA ASP A 126 17.71 -16.58 -10.34
C ASP A 126 18.08 -18.07 -10.28
N ALA A 127 17.86 -18.73 -9.13
CA ALA A 127 18.00 -20.17 -8.95
C ALA A 127 16.74 -20.97 -9.33
N GLY A 128 15.69 -20.29 -9.83
CA GLY A 128 14.41 -20.89 -10.23
C GLY A 128 13.48 -21.26 -9.07
N ILE A 129 13.87 -20.94 -7.83
CA ILE A 129 13.14 -21.24 -6.60
C ILE A 129 12.14 -20.12 -6.35
N ARG A 130 10.88 -20.48 -6.06
CA ARG A 130 9.85 -19.52 -5.65
C ARG A 130 9.74 -19.54 -4.12
N PRO A 131 10.01 -18.42 -3.43
CA PRO A 131 9.80 -18.30 -1.99
C PRO A 131 8.34 -18.55 -1.59
N SER A 132 8.11 -18.94 -0.33
CA SER A 132 6.76 -19.13 0.21
C SER A 132 5.99 -17.81 0.19
N THR A 133 4.68 -17.90 -0.06
CA THR A 133 3.80 -16.72 -0.02
C THR A 133 3.55 -16.35 1.44
N ASP A 134 3.79 -15.09 1.80
CA ASP A 134 3.55 -14.60 3.14
C ASP A 134 2.16 -13.99 3.27
N PHE A 135 1.55 -14.22 4.43
CA PHE A 135 0.21 -13.75 4.76
C PHE A 135 0.24 -13.02 6.10
N HIS A 136 -0.21 -11.77 6.10
CA HIS A 136 -0.31 -10.95 7.30
C HIS A 136 -1.74 -10.45 7.48
N LEU A 137 -2.23 -10.56 8.71
CA LEU A 137 -3.49 -9.97 9.12
C LEU A 137 -3.19 -8.88 10.14
N ARG A 138 -3.76 -7.70 9.93
CA ARG A 138 -3.56 -6.53 10.78
C ARG A 138 -4.89 -5.86 11.04
N LEU A 139 -5.07 -5.41 12.26
CA LEU A 139 -6.19 -4.58 12.67
C LEU A 139 -5.65 -3.21 13.03
N THR A 140 -6.12 -2.17 12.35
CA THR A 140 -5.72 -0.80 12.63
C THR A 140 -6.90 -0.04 13.18
N ALA A 141 -6.73 0.65 14.30
CA ALA A 141 -7.75 1.55 14.85
C ALA A 141 -7.25 2.99 14.74
N PHE A 142 -8.13 3.90 14.33
CA PHE A 142 -7.88 5.33 14.28
C PHE A 142 -8.91 6.04 15.16
N ILE A 143 -8.41 6.78 16.15
CA ILE A 143 -9.21 7.56 17.08
C ILE A 143 -8.87 9.02 16.86
N ASN A 144 -9.90 9.84 16.59
CA ASN A 144 -9.79 11.29 16.62
C ASN A 144 -10.23 11.80 18.00
N PHE A 145 -9.45 12.70 18.60
CA PHE A 145 -9.71 13.26 19.94
C PHE A 145 -10.16 14.73 19.92
N GLU A 146 -10.25 15.34 18.74
CA GLU A 146 -10.87 16.66 18.57
C GLU A 146 -12.39 16.61 18.76
#